data_AF-A0A7W1G6D0-F1
#
_entry.id   AF-A0A7W1G6D0-F1
#
_cell.length_a   1.000
_cell.length_b   1.000
_cell.length_c   1.000
_cell.angle_alpha   90.00
_cell.angle_beta   90.00
_cell.angle_gamma   90.00
#
_symmetry.space_group_name_H-M   'P 1'
#
loop_
_entity.id
_entity.type
_entity.pdbx_description
1 polymer ?
#
loop_
_entity_poly.entity_id
_entity_poly.type
_entity_poly.pdbx_seq_one_letter_code
_entity_poly.pdbx_strand_id
1 'polypeptide(L)'
;LQERSGRVIVDGFPTGVEVGRAMVHGGPYPASSAPASTSVGTAAILRFVRPLAFQDVPDGLLPLALRDGNPLGILRMVDGVPTRQPIAAGISTATAAGAGA
;
A
#
# COMPACT_ATOMS: atom_id res chain seq x y z
N LEU A 1 -15.59 20.60 5.04
CA LEU A 1 -14.55 20.72 3.99
C LEU A 1 -13.91 19.37 3.68
N GLN A 2 -13.44 18.64 4.69
CA GLN A 2 -12.77 17.33 4.53
C GLN A 2 -13.62 16.29 3.75
N GLU A 3 -14.93 16.28 3.94
CA GLU A 3 -15.86 15.38 3.21
C GLU A 3 -15.98 15.68 1.70
N ARG A 4 -15.52 16.86 1.25
CA ARG A 4 -15.74 17.36 -0.12
C ARG A 4 -14.45 17.56 -0.93
N SER A 5 -13.28 17.40 -0.32
CA SER A 5 -12.00 17.78 -0.93
C SER A 5 -10.95 16.69 -0.76
N GLY A 6 -10.17 16.43 -1.82
CA GLY A 6 -9.03 15.50 -1.72
C GLY A 6 -7.80 16.08 -1.01
N ARG A 7 -7.69 17.42 -0.95
CA ARG A 7 -6.58 18.12 -0.28
C ARG A 7 -7.10 19.38 0.39
N VAL A 8 -6.67 19.60 1.63
CA VAL A 8 -6.99 20.79 2.43
C VAL A 8 -5.68 21.53 2.70
N ILE A 9 -5.69 22.85 2.55
CA ILE A 9 -4.54 23.73 2.75
C ILE A 9 -4.97 24.81 3.74
N VAL A 10 -4.09 25.13 4.68
CA VAL A 10 -4.26 26.20 5.67
C VAL A 10 -3.21 27.27 5.36
N ASP A 11 -3.61 28.54 5.37
CA ASP A 11 -2.74 29.69 5.14
C ASP A 11 -1.90 29.63 3.85
N GLY A 12 -2.50 29.14 2.77
CA GLY A 12 -1.83 28.99 1.48
C GLY A 12 -2.79 28.94 0.29
N PHE A 13 -2.23 28.95 -0.91
CA PHE A 13 -2.98 28.88 -2.17
C PHE A 13 -2.97 27.47 -2.77
N PRO A 14 -4.04 27.03 -3.44
CA PRO A 14 -4.19 25.66 -3.91
C PRO A 14 -3.47 25.34 -5.22
N THR A 15 -2.83 26.32 -5.86
CA THR A 15 -2.24 26.20 -7.20
C THR A 15 -1.02 25.30 -7.23
N GLY A 16 -0.21 25.29 -6.17
CA GLY A 16 0.96 24.42 -6.07
C GLY A 16 0.56 22.95 -5.89
N VAL A 17 1.15 22.05 -6.70
CA VAL A 17 0.98 20.60 -6.58
C VAL A 17 2.35 19.95 -6.46
N GLU A 18 2.74 19.63 -5.24
CA GLU A 18 3.97 18.87 -4.96
C GLU A 18 3.89 17.42 -5.47
N VAL A 19 4.99 16.92 -6.03
CA VAL A 19 5.14 15.51 -6.42
C VAL A 19 5.85 14.76 -5.28
N GLY A 20 5.07 14.32 -4.29
CA GLY A 20 5.56 13.64 -3.09
C GLY A 20 4.79 12.37 -2.73
N ARG A 21 5.16 11.74 -1.60
CA ARG A 21 4.49 10.52 -1.09
C ARG A 21 3.11 10.78 -0.49
N ALA A 22 2.90 11.95 0.10
CA ALA A 22 1.67 12.31 0.80
C ALA A 22 0.63 13.00 -0.09
N MET A 23 0.91 13.21 -1.39
CA MET A 23 0.03 13.96 -2.27
C MET A 23 -1.28 13.22 -2.55
N VAL A 24 -2.38 13.94 -2.42
CA VAL A 24 -3.72 13.53 -2.86
C VAL A 24 -4.24 14.57 -3.86
N HIS A 25 -4.05 14.30 -5.15
CA HIS A 25 -4.60 15.10 -6.24
C HIS A 25 -5.82 14.38 -6.83
N GLY A 26 -7.00 14.85 -6.44
CA GLY A 26 -8.29 14.23 -6.71
C GLY A 26 -9.33 14.67 -5.68
N GLY A 27 -10.29 13.79 -5.39
CA GLY A 27 -11.36 14.03 -4.41
C GLY A 27 -12.70 13.45 -4.86
N PRO A 28 -13.78 13.68 -4.09
CA PRO A 28 -15.15 13.34 -4.47
C PRO A 28 -15.52 13.89 -5.85
N TYR A 29 -16.46 13.22 -6.53
CA TYR A 29 -17.02 13.71 -7.79
C TYR A 29 -17.57 15.15 -7.60
N PRO A 30 -17.31 16.11 -8.51
CA PRO A 30 -16.74 15.95 -9.85
C PRO A 30 -15.21 16.10 -9.95
N ALA A 31 -14.49 16.28 -8.83
CA ALA A 31 -13.03 16.47 -8.88
C ALA A 31 -12.29 15.25 -9.43
N SER A 32 -12.82 14.04 -9.18
CA SER A 32 -12.35 12.79 -9.77
C SER A 32 -13.54 11.83 -9.96
N SER A 33 -13.43 10.93 -10.94
CA SER A 33 -14.33 9.77 -11.08
C SER A 33 -13.95 8.60 -10.17
N ALA A 34 -12.78 8.65 -9.54
CA ALA A 34 -12.26 7.62 -8.64
C ALA A 34 -11.74 8.26 -7.33
N PRO A 35 -12.65 8.59 -6.38
CA PRO A 35 -12.32 9.42 -5.21
C PRO A 35 -11.36 8.76 -4.20
N ALA A 36 -11.25 7.42 -4.23
CA ALA A 36 -10.32 6.67 -3.39
C ALA A 36 -8.87 6.65 -3.92
N SER A 37 -8.58 7.39 -5.01
CA SER A 37 -7.26 7.40 -5.66
C SER A 37 -6.67 8.80 -5.77
N THR A 38 -5.38 8.87 -6.13
CA THR A 38 -4.69 10.11 -6.51
C THR A 38 -4.14 9.99 -7.93
N SER A 39 -4.16 11.08 -8.70
CA SER A 39 -3.52 11.13 -10.03
C SER A 39 -2.08 11.64 -9.99
N VAL A 40 -1.63 12.27 -8.89
CA VAL A 40 -0.27 12.78 -8.67
C VAL A 40 0.31 12.23 -7.36
N GLY A 41 1.62 12.02 -7.32
CA GLY A 41 2.34 11.46 -6.16
C GLY A 41 2.58 9.96 -6.30
N THR A 42 3.37 9.39 -5.40
CA THR A 42 3.83 7.99 -5.54
C THR A 42 2.69 6.98 -5.49
N ALA A 43 1.60 7.27 -4.77
CA ALA A 43 0.44 6.39 -4.69
C ALA A 43 -0.37 6.32 -5.99
N ALA A 44 -0.12 7.21 -6.97
CA ALA A 44 -0.84 7.22 -8.25
C ALA A 44 -0.60 5.95 -9.08
N ILE A 45 0.50 5.22 -8.83
CA ILE A 45 0.79 3.94 -9.49
C ILE A 45 -0.26 2.87 -9.18
N LEU A 46 -0.93 2.98 -8.03
CA LEU A 46 -1.95 2.01 -7.60
C LEU A 46 -3.18 1.97 -8.52
N ARG A 47 -3.37 2.99 -9.38
CA ARG A 47 -4.45 3.01 -10.40
C ARG A 47 -4.24 2.02 -11.54
N PHE A 48 -3.01 1.52 -11.72
CA PHE A 48 -2.64 0.67 -12.86
C PHE A 48 -2.29 -0.77 -12.46
N VAL A 49 -2.53 -1.12 -11.20
CA VAL A 49 -2.25 -2.46 -10.67
C VAL A 49 -3.52 -3.06 -10.06
N ARG A 50 -3.50 -4.38 -9.88
CA ARG A 50 -4.53 -5.10 -9.11
C ARG A 50 -3.85 -6.09 -8.15
N PRO A 51 -4.38 -6.27 -6.93
CA PRO A 51 -3.88 -7.32 -6.03
C PRO A 51 -4.26 -8.71 -6.56
N LEU A 52 -3.38 -9.68 -6.31
CA LEU A 52 -3.57 -11.10 -6.61
C LEU A 52 -3.16 -11.89 -5.37
N ALA A 53 -3.97 -12.88 -4.98
CA ALA A 53 -3.67 -13.79 -3.89
C ALA A 53 -3.24 -15.15 -4.44
N PHE A 54 -2.21 -15.74 -3.82
CA PHE A 54 -1.74 -17.09 -4.10
C PHE A 54 -1.92 -17.92 -2.83
N GLN A 55 -2.50 -19.10 -2.97
CA GLN A 55 -2.77 -20.01 -1.86
C GLN A 55 -2.23 -21.40 -2.21
N ASP A 56 -1.55 -22.04 -1.26
CA ASP A 56 -1.01 -23.40 -1.39
C ASP A 56 -0.12 -23.62 -2.64
N VAL A 57 0.54 -22.55 -3.10
CA VAL A 57 1.44 -22.59 -4.27
C VAL A 57 2.86 -22.93 -3.80
N PRO A 58 3.52 -23.94 -4.38
CA PRO A 58 4.92 -24.24 -4.10
C PRO A 58 5.83 -23.03 -4.33
N ASP A 59 6.80 -22.79 -3.45
CA ASP A 59 7.66 -21.59 -3.46
C ASP A 59 8.35 -21.34 -4.82
N GLY A 60 8.81 -22.40 -5.48
CA GLY A 60 9.46 -22.30 -6.79
C GLY A 60 8.57 -21.76 -7.92
N LEU A 61 7.24 -21.87 -7.77
CA LEU A 61 6.24 -21.35 -8.72
C LEU A 61 5.72 -19.96 -8.34
N LEU A 62 6.02 -19.46 -7.13
CA LEU A 62 5.65 -18.11 -6.74
C LEU A 62 6.48 -17.06 -7.50
N PRO A 63 5.89 -15.88 -7.78
CA PRO A 63 6.65 -14.70 -8.19
C PRO A 63 7.76 -14.39 -7.19
N LEU A 64 8.91 -13.89 -7.65
CA LEU A 64 10.08 -13.59 -6.80
C LEU A 64 9.74 -12.72 -5.58
N ALA A 65 8.79 -11.79 -5.72
CA ALA A 65 8.35 -10.90 -4.65
C ALA A 65 7.61 -11.62 -3.49
N LEU A 66 7.06 -12.81 -3.73
CA LEU A 66 6.28 -13.57 -2.76
C LEU A 66 7.03 -14.77 -2.18
N ARG A 67 8.21 -15.12 -2.71
CA ARG A 67 8.99 -16.27 -2.24
C ARG A 67 9.49 -16.10 -0.81
N ASP A 68 9.57 -17.19 -0.07
CA ASP A 68 9.87 -17.20 1.36
C ASP A 68 11.21 -16.50 1.67
N GLY A 69 12.22 -16.78 0.84
CA GLY A 69 13.57 -16.24 0.94
C GLY A 69 13.73 -14.73 0.70
N ASN A 70 12.67 -14.02 0.26
CA ASN A 70 12.72 -12.60 -0.13
C ASN A 70 13.93 -12.24 -1.03
N PRO A 71 14.09 -12.90 -2.20
CA PRO A 71 15.26 -12.67 -3.07
C PRO A 71 15.38 -11.21 -3.56
N LEU A 72 14.29 -10.44 -3.52
CA LEU A 72 14.28 -9.02 -3.91
C LEU A 72 14.60 -8.06 -2.76
N GLY A 73 14.71 -8.55 -1.51
CA GLY A 73 14.96 -7.70 -0.34
C GLY A 73 13.90 -6.62 -0.09
N ILE A 74 12.68 -6.83 -0.61
CA ILE A 74 11.59 -5.85 -0.52
C ILE A 74 10.91 -5.88 0.85
N LEU A 75 10.26 -4.77 1.21
CA LEU A 75 9.43 -4.71 2.41
C LEU A 75 8.12 -5.47 2.18
N ARG A 76 7.81 -6.42 3.06
CA ARG A 76 6.60 -7.24 3.03
C ARG A 76 5.87 -7.11 4.37
N MET A 77 4.56 -7.32 4.35
CA MET A 77 3.75 -7.45 5.56
C MET A 77 3.56 -8.95 5.84
N VAL A 78 4.03 -9.42 6.99
CA VAL A 78 3.88 -10.81 7.45
C VAL A 78 3.17 -10.76 8.79
N ASP A 79 1.98 -11.36 8.88
CA ASP A 79 1.13 -11.36 10.09
C ASP A 79 0.93 -9.97 10.72
N GLY A 80 0.77 -8.95 9.88
CA GLY A 80 0.59 -7.55 10.31
C GLY A 80 1.89 -6.81 10.64
N VAL A 81 3.05 -7.44 10.55
CA VAL A 81 4.36 -6.83 10.85
C VAL A 81 5.15 -6.53 9.56
N PRO A 82 5.63 -5.29 9.36
CA PRO A 82 6.49 -4.97 8.23
C PRO A 82 7.90 -5.56 8.43
N THR A 83 8.36 -6.38 7.48
CA THR A 83 9.69 -7.02 7.53
C THR A 83 10.32 -7.16 6.15
N ARG A 84 11.66 -7.19 6.12
CA ARG A 84 12.46 -7.57 4.93
C ARG A 84 13.11 -8.94 5.09
N GLN A 85 12.95 -9.58 6.24
CA GLN A 85 13.58 -10.86 6.50
C GLN A 85 12.91 -11.98 5.67
N PRO A 86 13.66 -13.05 5.37
CA PRO A 86 13.08 -14.31 4.95
C PRO A 86 12.06 -14.81 5.96
N ILE A 87 11.01 -15.47 5.49
CA ILE A 87 10.11 -16.25 6.36
C ILE A 87 10.58 -17.69 6.37
N ALA A 88 10.48 -18.36 7.51
CA ALA A 88 10.86 -19.77 7.62
C ALA A 88 9.96 -20.59 6.67
N ALA A 89 10.57 -21.40 5.82
CA ALA A 89 9.86 -22.31 4.94
C ALA A 89 9.16 -23.38 5.80
N GLY A 90 7.89 -23.18 6.10
CA GLY A 90 7.09 -24.08 6.93
C GLY A 90 6.20 -23.30 7.88
N ILE A 91 4.89 -23.53 7.73
CA ILE A 91 3.79 -22.99 8.55
C ILE A 91 4.22 -22.78 10.01
N SER A 92 4.23 -21.52 10.45
CA SER A 92 4.15 -21.20 11.88
C SER A 92 2.99 -20.26 12.08
N THR A 93 1.82 -20.83 12.37
CA THR A 93 0.78 -20.13 13.12
C THR A 93 1.34 -19.86 14.52
N ALA A 94 2.02 -18.72 14.68
CA ALA A 94 2.30 -18.17 15.98
C ALA A 94 1.18 -17.17 16.31
N THR A 95 0.34 -17.57 17.26
CA THR A 95 -0.76 -16.83 17.86
C THR A 95 -0.33 -15.42 18.27
N ALA A 96 -0.93 -14.40 17.67
CA ALA A 96 -0.88 -13.04 18.22
C ALA A 96 -1.79 -12.95 19.44
N ALA A 97 -1.27 -13.36 20.60
CA ALA A 97 -1.83 -12.97 21.88
C ALA A 97 -1.45 -11.51 22.18
N GLY A 98 -2.45 -10.63 22.14
CA GLY A 98 -2.57 -9.44 23.00
C GLY A 98 -1.51 -8.34 22.90
N ALA A 99 -1.87 -7.23 22.26
CA ALA A 99 -1.41 -5.91 22.66
C ALA A 99 -2.54 -4.89 22.43
N GLY A 100 -3.51 -4.91 23.35
CA GLY A 100 -4.37 -3.76 23.61
C GLY A 100 -3.81 -3.01 24.82
N ALA A 101 -3.45 -1.75 24.60
CA ALA A 101 -3.52 -0.62 25.55
C ALA A 101 -3.25 0.65 24.74
#